data_AF-A0A3P7PGB6-F1
#
_entry.id   AF-A0A3P7PGB6-F1
#
_cell.length_a   1.000
_cell.length_b   1.000
_cell.length_c   1.000
_cell.angle_alpha   90.00
_cell.angle_beta   90.00
_cell.angle_gamma   90.00
#
_symmetry.space_group_name_H-M   'P 1'
#
loop_
_entity.id
_entity.type
_entity.pdbx_description
1 polymer ?
#
loop_
_entity_poly.entity_id
_entity_poly.type
_entity_poly.pdbx_seq_one_letter_code
_entity_poly.pdbx_strand_id
1 'polypeptide(L)'
;MKLTTRNVFIECTATDLHKASITLDTIVCMFSEYCATPFTVEPVEVIQADNSRSFFPRLEYRNEVVSVDYINSLLGTACSEGEIINLLTSMGLSCQSAGATSDLVAATAAFSISRDQGELLYVYLFFFIPGLLAAASQPVCLPS
;
A
#
# COMPACT_ATOMS: atom_id res chain seq x y z
N MET A 1 4.80 -19.14 19.48
CA MET A 1 4.43 -17.94 20.27
C MET A 1 3.49 -18.34 21.39
N LYS A 2 3.57 -17.67 22.54
CA LYS A 2 2.64 -17.88 23.66
C LYS A 2 1.71 -16.67 23.74
N LEU A 3 0.49 -16.85 24.24
CA LEU A 3 -0.47 -15.74 24.45
C LEU A 3 0.06 -14.66 25.42
N THR A 4 1.13 -14.95 26.16
CA THR A 4 1.77 -14.02 27.10
C THR A 4 2.90 -13.19 26.46
N THR A 5 3.23 -13.42 25.19
CA THR A 5 4.32 -12.69 24.52
C THR A 5 3.87 -11.27 24.19
N ARG A 6 4.57 -10.26 24.73
CA ARG A 6 4.27 -8.83 24.52
C ARG A 6 4.97 -8.23 23.31
N ASN A 7 6.23 -8.60 23.07
CA ASN A 7 7.06 -8.06 22.00
C ASN A 7 7.43 -9.19 21.05
N VAL A 8 7.29 -8.94 19.76
CA VAL A 8 7.59 -9.89 18.69
C VAL A 8 8.73 -9.32 17.87
N PHE A 9 9.84 -10.05 17.83
CA PHE A 9 10.93 -9.81 16.90
C PHE A 9 10.71 -10.69 15.67
N ILE A 10 10.86 -10.12 14.46
CA ILE A 10 10.59 -10.79 13.20
C ILE A 10 11.86 -10.74 12.35
N GLU A 11 12.55 -11.86 12.23
CA GLU A 11 13.66 -12.05 11.31
C GLU A 11 13.20 -12.76 10.02
N CYS A 12 13.62 -12.22 8.88
CA CYS A 12 13.45 -12.86 7.58
C CYS A 12 14.82 -12.95 6.90
N THR A 13 15.26 -14.17 6.60
CA THR A 13 16.48 -14.42 5.84
C THR A 13 16.10 -15.00 4.48
N ALA A 14 16.52 -14.35 3.40
CA ALA A 14 16.34 -14.84 2.04
C ALA A 14 17.59 -14.55 1.19
N THR A 15 17.70 -15.23 0.07
CA THR A 15 18.74 -14.96 -0.94
C THR A 15 18.49 -13.66 -1.71
N ASP A 16 17.23 -13.27 -1.85
CA ASP A 16 16.79 -12.06 -2.52
C ASP A 16 16.33 -11.02 -1.50
N LEU A 17 17.10 -9.93 -1.39
CA LEU A 17 16.85 -8.83 -0.45
C LEU A 17 15.53 -8.11 -0.71
N HIS A 18 15.13 -7.97 -1.99
CA HIS A 18 13.91 -7.24 -2.34
C HIS A 18 12.67 -8.03 -1.91
N LYS A 19 12.66 -9.34 -2.17
CA LYS A 19 11.57 -10.23 -1.72
C LYS A 19 11.50 -10.32 -0.20
N ALA A 20 12.65 -10.38 0.48
CA ALA A 20 12.70 -10.34 1.94
C ALA A 20 12.11 -9.04 2.50
N SER A 21 12.46 -7.90 1.91
CA SER A 21 11.94 -6.58 2.31
C SER A 21 10.42 -6.51 2.19
N ILE A 22 9.84 -6.95 1.06
CA ILE A 22 8.38 -6.94 0.86
C ILE A 22 7.69 -7.88 1.85
N THR A 23 8.27 -9.06 2.09
CA THR A 23 7.70 -10.04 3.02
C THR A 23 7.70 -9.50 4.44
N LEU A 24 8.80 -8.87 4.87
CA LEU A 24 8.92 -8.23 6.18
C LEU A 24 7.90 -7.10 6.33
N ASP A 25 7.81 -6.19 5.37
CA ASP A 25 6.85 -5.08 5.39
C ASP A 25 5.40 -5.59 5.47
N THR A 26 5.08 -6.68 4.74
CA THR A 26 3.75 -7.30 4.74
C THR A 26 3.40 -7.90 6.10
N ILE A 27 4.29 -8.72 6.67
CA ILE A 27 4.05 -9.36 7.97
C ILE A 27 3.88 -8.31 9.04
N VAL A 28 4.79 -7.33 9.08
CA VAL A 28 4.74 -6.25 10.07
C VAL A 28 3.44 -5.45 9.95
N CYS A 29 3.02 -5.10 8.73
CA CYS A 29 1.78 -4.36 8.50
C CYS A 29 0.55 -5.14 9.02
N MET A 30 0.45 -6.44 8.72
CA MET A 30 -0.64 -7.30 9.19
C MET A 30 -0.68 -7.44 10.73
N PHE A 31 0.47 -7.53 11.37
CA PHE A 31 0.55 -7.67 12.84
C PHE A 31 0.36 -6.34 13.58
N SER A 32 0.64 -5.21 12.93
CA SER A 32 0.63 -3.89 13.56
C SER A 32 -0.74 -3.47 14.10
N GLU A 33 -1.84 -4.04 13.60
CA GLU A 33 -3.20 -3.79 14.10
C GLU A 33 -3.40 -4.33 15.53
N TYR A 34 -2.70 -5.41 15.89
CA TYR A 34 -2.84 -6.08 17.19
C TYR A 34 -1.90 -5.51 18.26
N CYS A 35 -1.09 -4.51 17.94
CA CYS A 35 -0.20 -3.85 18.88
C CYS A 35 -0.99 -2.96 19.86
N ALA A 36 -0.43 -2.69 21.04
CA ALA A 36 -1.05 -1.78 22.02
C ALA A 36 -1.29 -0.38 21.42
N THR A 37 -0.38 0.07 20.56
CA THR A 37 -0.54 1.21 19.66
C THR A 37 -0.71 0.70 18.23
N PRO A 38 -1.92 0.76 17.64
CA PRO A 38 -2.18 0.15 16.34
C PRO A 38 -1.42 0.88 15.22
N PHE A 39 -1.00 0.14 14.20
CA PHE A 39 -0.25 0.64 13.03
C PHE A 39 1.07 1.33 13.38
N THR A 40 1.71 0.92 14.48
CA THR A 40 3.03 1.41 14.89
C THR A 40 4.03 0.27 14.92
N VAL A 41 5.26 0.58 14.51
CA VAL A 41 6.36 -0.40 14.40
C VAL A 41 7.65 0.29 14.83
N GLU A 42 8.50 -0.43 15.55
CA GLU A 42 9.85 0.01 15.89
C GLU A 42 10.82 -0.43 14.78
N PRO A 43 11.49 0.50 14.06
CA PRO A 43 12.44 0.16 13.01
C PRO A 43 13.73 -0.44 13.61
N VAL A 44 14.28 -1.43 12.92
CA VAL A 44 15.51 -2.14 13.31
C VAL A 44 16.61 -1.87 12.30
N GLU A 45 17.81 -1.57 12.79
CA GLU A 45 19.01 -1.44 11.96
C GLU A 45 19.57 -2.84 11.63
N VAL A 46 19.67 -3.14 10.34
CA VAL A 46 20.28 -4.38 9.84
C VAL A 46 21.65 -4.03 9.25
N ILE A 47 22.67 -4.69 9.79
CA ILE A 47 24.05 -4.61 9.31
C ILE A 47 24.31 -5.84 8.46
N GLN A 48 24.50 -5.64 7.16
CA GLN A 48 24.81 -6.70 6.21
C GLN A 48 26.30 -7.06 6.23
N ALA A 49 26.66 -8.20 5.62
CA ALA A 49 28.04 -8.68 5.55
C ALA A 49 28.98 -7.76 4.76
N ASP A 50 28.43 -6.91 3.90
CA ASP A 50 29.14 -5.88 3.14
C ASP A 50 29.34 -4.57 3.93
N ASN A 51 29.04 -4.55 5.23
CA ASN A 51 28.99 -3.39 6.11
C ASN A 51 27.95 -2.32 5.72
N SER A 52 27.03 -2.61 4.78
CA SER A 52 25.90 -1.72 4.53
C SER A 52 24.93 -1.76 5.70
N ARG A 53 24.34 -0.59 6.01
CA ARG A 53 23.41 -0.39 7.11
C ARG A 53 22.10 0.10 6.52
N SER A 54 21.02 -0.57 6.87
CA SER A 54 19.69 -0.22 6.39
C SER A 54 18.66 -0.42 7.50
N PHE A 55 17.64 0.41 7.52
CA PHE A 55 16.53 0.30 8.47
C PHE A 55 15.38 -0.46 7.82
N PHE A 56 14.83 -1.42 8.56
CA PHE A 56 13.63 -2.17 8.17
C PHE A 56 12.59 -2.11 9.29
N PRO A 57 11.28 -2.14 8.98
CA PRO A 57 10.67 -2.09 7.63
C PRO A 57 10.84 -0.73 6.95
N ARG A 58 10.79 -0.68 5.61
CA ARG A 58 10.98 0.57 4.84
C ARG A 58 9.68 1.35 4.66
N LEU A 59 8.56 0.66 4.45
CA LEU A 59 7.21 1.25 4.32
C LEU A 59 7.17 2.48 3.39
N GLU A 60 7.84 2.38 2.25
CA GLU A 60 7.90 3.49 1.29
C GLU A 60 6.53 3.72 0.63
N TYR A 61 6.21 4.98 0.32
CA TYR A 61 5.04 5.32 -0.48
C TYR A 61 5.49 5.63 -1.91
N ARG A 62 4.74 5.12 -2.89
CA ARG A 62 4.93 5.41 -4.30
C ARG A 62 3.83 6.35 -4.78
N ASN A 63 4.23 7.46 -5.38
CA ASN A 63 3.32 8.40 -6.01
C ASN A 63 3.38 8.22 -7.52
N GLU A 64 2.22 8.05 -8.14
CA GLU A 64 2.08 7.99 -9.60
C GLU A 64 1.17 9.11 -10.07
N VAL A 65 1.53 9.72 -11.21
CA VAL A 65 0.72 10.75 -11.85
C VAL A 65 0.12 10.14 -13.12
N VAL A 66 -1.21 10.21 -13.23
CA VAL A 66 -1.97 9.60 -14.32
C VAL A 66 -3.00 10.60 -14.83
N SER A 67 -3.16 10.73 -16.14
CA SER A 67 -4.18 11.60 -16.73
C SER A 67 -5.55 10.92 -16.82
N VAL A 68 -6.61 11.72 -16.70
CA VAL A 68 -8.00 11.25 -16.82
C VAL A 68 -8.26 10.65 -18.21
N ASP A 69 -7.73 11.27 -19.26
CA ASP A 69 -7.86 10.80 -20.64
C ASP A 69 -7.23 9.42 -20.83
N TYR A 70 -6.08 9.17 -20.20
CA TYR A 70 -5.42 7.87 -20.27
C TYR A 70 -6.30 6.78 -19.63
N ILE A 71 -6.87 7.03 -18.45
CA ILE A 71 -7.75 6.08 -17.76
C ILE A 71 -9.01 5.81 -18.59
N ASN A 72 -9.64 6.86 -19.10
CA ASN A 72 -10.85 6.73 -19.94
C ASN A 72 -10.55 5.98 -21.26
N SER A 73 -9.38 6.21 -21.87
CA SER A 73 -8.96 5.47 -23.07
C SER A 73 -8.69 3.98 -22.81
N LEU A 74 -8.17 3.64 -21.62
CA LEU A 74 -7.87 2.27 -21.22
C LEU A 74 -9.13 1.49 -20.86
N LEU A 75 -10.07 2.14 -20.16
CA LEU A 75 -11.32 1.52 -19.71
C LEU A 75 -12.43 1.55 -20.77
N GLY A 76 -12.31 2.41 -21.78
CA GLY A 76 -13.36 2.64 -22.77
C GLY A 76 -14.61 3.30 -22.17
N THR A 77 -14.46 3.98 -21.04
CA THR A 77 -15.53 4.67 -20.31
C THR A 77 -15.33 6.17 -20.35
N ALA A 78 -16.41 6.94 -20.13
CA ALA A 78 -16.36 8.40 -20.02
C ALA A 78 -16.69 8.82 -18.58
N CYS A 79 -15.75 8.58 -17.66
CA CYS A 79 -15.90 8.95 -16.25
C CYS A 79 -15.34 10.35 -16.00
N SER A 80 -15.98 11.08 -15.09
CA SER A 80 -15.50 12.37 -14.60
C SER A 80 -14.35 12.19 -13.59
N GLU A 81 -13.54 13.23 -13.41
CA GLU A 81 -12.41 13.23 -12.47
C GLU A 81 -12.83 12.84 -11.05
N GLY A 82 -13.95 13.38 -10.57
CA GLY A 82 -14.48 13.09 -9.23
C GLY A 82 -14.91 11.63 -9.05
N GLU A 83 -15.49 11.01 -10.08
CA GLU A 83 -15.85 9.58 -10.05
C GLU A 83 -14.58 8.71 -10.02
N ILE A 84 -13.56 9.07 -10.79
CA ILE A 84 -12.29 8.34 -10.83
C ILE A 84 -11.59 8.42 -9.47
N ILE A 85 -11.55 9.61 -8.85
CA ILE A 85 -10.99 9.78 -7.50
C ILE A 85 -11.75 8.93 -6.48
N ASN A 86 -13.08 8.93 -6.53
CA ASN A 86 -13.91 8.13 -5.62
C ASN A 86 -13.68 6.62 -5.81
N LEU A 87 -13.59 6.15 -7.06
CA LEU A 87 -13.30 4.76 -7.37
C LEU A 87 -11.90 4.36 -6.89
N LEU A 88 -10.87 5.15 -7.18
CA LEU A 88 -9.50 4.90 -6.71
C LEU A 88 -9.41 4.90 -5.18
N THR A 89 -10.12 5.83 -4.53
CA THR A 89 -10.21 5.90 -3.06
C THR A 89 -10.92 4.66 -2.49
N SER A 90 -11.98 4.18 -3.15
CA SER A 90 -12.68 2.95 -2.76
C SER A 90 -11.80 1.70 -2.88
N MET A 91 -10.80 1.72 -3.76
CA MET A 91 -9.78 0.67 -3.88
C MET A 91 -8.62 0.85 -2.89
N GLY A 92 -8.64 1.91 -2.07
CA GLY A 92 -7.64 2.17 -1.04
C GLY A 92 -6.42 2.99 -1.50
N LEU A 93 -6.51 3.65 -2.65
CA LEU A 93 -5.48 4.57 -3.13
C LEU A 93 -5.81 6.00 -2.72
N SER A 94 -4.86 6.70 -2.11
CA SER A 94 -5.05 8.11 -1.76
C SER A 94 -4.83 8.96 -3.00
N CYS A 95 -5.92 9.49 -3.58
CA CYS A 95 -5.87 10.24 -4.84
C CYS A 95 -6.21 11.71 -4.64
N GLN A 96 -5.47 12.58 -5.33
CA GLN A 96 -5.68 14.02 -5.33
C GLN A 96 -5.56 14.55 -6.76
N SER A 97 -6.38 15.54 -7.10
CA SER A 97 -6.26 16.29 -8.35
C SER A 97 -4.96 17.08 -8.36
N ALA A 98 -4.08 16.86 -9.34
CA ALA A 98 -2.94 17.74 -9.59
C ALA A 98 -3.50 18.98 -10.32
N GLY A 99 -3.43 20.17 -9.73
CA GLY A 99 -4.18 21.32 -10.22
C GLY A 99 -4.00 21.69 -11.71
N ALA A 100 -5.00 22.41 -12.24
CA ALA A 100 -5.11 23.06 -13.56
C ALA A 100 -4.99 22.20 -14.83
N THR A 101 -4.20 21.14 -14.85
CA THR A 101 -4.20 20.12 -15.90
C THR A 101 -5.01 18.91 -15.42
N SER A 102 -5.64 18.17 -16.34
CA SER A 102 -6.49 17.00 -16.04
C SER A 102 -5.67 15.77 -15.60
N ASP A 103 -4.76 15.99 -14.66
CA ASP A 103 -3.80 15.02 -14.13
C ASP A 103 -4.16 14.68 -12.67
N LEU A 104 -4.16 13.40 -12.35
CA LEU A 104 -4.44 12.87 -11.03
C LEU A 104 -3.14 12.34 -10.41
N VAL A 105 -2.88 12.67 -9.15
CA VAL A 105 -1.81 12.04 -8.36
C VAL A 105 -2.44 10.97 -7.48
N ALA A 106 -2.02 9.72 -7.66
CA ALA A 106 -2.37 8.60 -6.79
C ALA A 106 -1.15 8.21 -5.95
N ALA A 107 -1.31 8.25 -4.63
CA ALA A 107 -0.33 7.72 -3.69
C ALA A 107 -0.74 6.31 -3.25
N THR A 108 0.17 5.35 -3.45
CA THR A 108 0.03 3.96 -2.99
C THR A 108 1.12 3.65 -1.96
N ALA A 109 0.75 3.08 -0.81
CA ALA A 109 1.75 2.47 0.08
C ALA A 109 2.38 1.31 -0.69
N ALA A 110 3.71 1.28 -0.81
CA ALA A 110 4.44 0.53 -1.84
C ALA A 110 3.98 -0.92 -2.03
N PHE A 111 3.02 -1.08 -2.94
CA PHE A 111 2.86 -2.31 -3.69
C PHE A 111 3.84 -2.22 -4.87
N SER A 112 5.04 -2.76 -4.66
CA SER A 112 6.07 -2.80 -5.69
C SER A 112 5.65 -3.79 -6.78
N ILE A 113 4.85 -3.35 -7.75
CA ILE A 113 4.73 -4.07 -9.04
C ILE A 113 6.03 -3.79 -9.79
N SER A 114 7.09 -4.51 -9.43
CA SER A 114 8.23 -4.62 -10.33
C SER A 114 7.77 -5.43 -11.53
N ARG A 115 7.64 -4.76 -12.67
CA ARG A 115 7.30 -5.37 -13.96
C ARG A 115 8.55 -6.07 -14.51
N ASP A 116 9.14 -6.97 -13.72
CA ASP A 116 10.31 -7.72 -14.11
C ASP A 116 9.87 -9.13 -14.56
N GLN A 117 9.91 -9.30 -15.88
CA GLN A 117 10.12 -10.55 -16.62
C GLN A 117 9.45 -11.82 -16.04
N GLY A 118 8.27 -12.16 -16.56
CA GLY A 118 7.94 -13.57 -16.86
C GLY A 118 7.46 -14.48 -15.73
N GLU A 119 7.39 -14.06 -14.47
CA GLU A 119 6.66 -14.80 -13.42
C GLU A 119 5.45 -14.03 -12.91
N LEU A 120 4.26 -14.64 -13.10
CA LEU A 120 2.99 -14.19 -12.56
C LEU A 120 2.99 -14.30 -11.04
N LEU A 121 3.58 -13.32 -10.34
CA LEU A 121 3.37 -13.16 -8.91
C LEU A 121 2.16 -12.24 -8.70
N TYR A 122 0.99 -12.87 -8.76
CA TYR A 122 -0.26 -12.36 -8.19
C TYR A 122 -0.02 -12.06 -6.70
N VAL A 123 0.38 -10.85 -6.36
CA VAL A 123 0.17 -10.36 -5.00
C VAL A 123 -1.09 -9.51 -5.06
N TYR A 124 -2.23 -10.18 -5.08
CA TYR A 124 -3.48 -9.53 -4.70
C TYR A 124 -3.33 -9.11 -3.24
N LEU A 125 -2.89 -7.88 -2.98
CA LEU A 125 -3.14 -7.22 -1.69
C LEU A 125 -4.57 -6.67 -1.74
N PHE A 126 -5.53 -7.57 -1.94
CA PHE A 126 -6.93 -7.29 -1.68
C PHE A 126 -7.05 -7.16 -0.16
N PHE A 127 -7.38 -5.95 0.32
CA PHE A 127 -7.67 -5.59 1.70
C PHE A 127 -6.48 -5.50 2.67
N PHE A 128 -5.85 -4.32 2.71
CA PHE A 128 -5.39 -3.78 3.99
C PHE A 128 -5.63 -2.27 4.09
N ILE A 129 -6.91 -1.90 4.22
CA ILE A 129 -7.29 -0.70 4.98
C ILE A 129 -8.36 -1.14 6.00
N PRO A 130 -7.96 -1.54 7.22
CA PRO A 130 -8.92 -1.72 8.33
C PRO A 130 -9.66 -0.41 8.70
N GLY A 131 -9.24 0.74 8.17
CA GLY A 131 -9.89 2.05 8.38
C GLY A 131 -11.12 2.36 7.50
N LEU A 132 -11.37 1.63 6.41
CA LEU A 132 -12.49 1.98 5.50
C LEU A 132 -13.86 1.49 6.01
N LEU A 133 -13.88 0.53 6.96
CA LEU A 133 -15.13 0.10 7.60
C LEU A 133 -15.69 1.15 8.58
N ALA A 134 -14.85 2.05 9.09
CA ALA A 134 -15.30 3.15 9.95
C ALA A 134 -15.92 4.31 9.15
N ALA A 135 -15.42 4.59 7.94
CA ALA A 135 -15.90 5.68 7.10
C ALA A 135 -17.14 5.31 6.25
N ALA A 136 -17.40 4.01 6.02
CA ALA A 136 -18.54 3.53 5.23
C ALA A 136 -19.89 3.48 5.98
N SER A 137 -19.96 4.00 7.21
CA SER A 137 -21.20 4.07 8.00
C SER A 137 -22.07 5.31 7.72
N GLN A 138 -21.69 6.17 6.77
CA GLN A 138 -22.58 7.23 6.30
C GLN A 138 -23.37 6.75 5.08
N PRO A 139 -24.72 6.75 5.13
CA PRO A 139 -25.53 6.37 3.98
C PRO A 139 -25.39 7.43 2.89
N VAL A 140 -24.74 7.07 1.78
CA VAL A 140 -24.77 7.86 0.55
C VAL A 140 -26.17 7.72 -0.04
N CYS A 141 -27.03 8.70 0.23
CA CYS A 141 -28.28 8.88 -0.49
C CYS A 141 -27.97 9.20 -1.95
N LEU A 142 -28.33 8.28 -2.86
CA LEU A 142 -28.42 8.52 -4.30
C LEU A 142 -29.53 9.57 -4.55
N PRO A 143 -29.27 10.68 -5.26
CA PRO A 143 -30.34 11.51 -5.79
C PRO A 143 -30.95 10.85 -7.04
N SER A 144 -32.29 10.93 -7.11
CA SER A 144 -33.20 10.49 -8.19
C SER A 144 -33.06 11.29 -9.48
#